data_AF-A0A949B6J3-F1
#
_entry.id   AF-A0A949B6J3-F1
#
_cell.length_a   1.000
_cell.length_b   1.000
_cell.length_c   1.000
_cell.angle_alpha   90.00
_cell.angle_beta   90.00
_cell.angle_gamma   90.00
#
_symmetry.space_group_name_H-M   'P 1'
#
loop_
_entity.id
_entity.type
_entity.pdbx_description
1 polymer ?
#
loop_
_entity_poly.entity_id
_entity_poly.type
_entity_poly.pdbx_seq_one_letter_code
_entity_poly.pdbx_strand_id
1 'polypeptide(L)'
;MSGLRLYTSNHLETLAARLAEVLKNPLASPLDTEVIVAQSRGMERWVSMQLAQRQGVCANCRFPFPNHFVHEVFRKLLPDLPERSPFDPGILTWRVMKLLPSCITRPGFESLRAYLSHTQGDLKRFQLSERIADTFDQYLLFRPQMIINWERGQEDHWQAVLWRELVKECGKEHRAALGKHFLMALKDSS
;
A
#
# COMPACT_ATOMS: atom_id res chain seq x y z
N MET A 1 19.18 -13.61 -18.07
CA MET A 1 17.71 -13.77 -18.07
C MET A 1 17.12 -13.09 -16.84
N SER A 2 16.82 -11.80 -16.96
CA SER A 2 16.06 -11.00 -16.01
C SER A 2 14.58 -11.16 -16.32
N GLY A 3 13.83 -11.74 -15.38
CA GLY A 3 12.40 -12.00 -15.51
C GLY A 3 11.86 -12.55 -14.18
N LEU A 4 10.54 -12.46 -13.99
CA LEU A 4 9.89 -13.02 -12.81
C LEU A 4 9.98 -14.56 -12.86
N ARG A 5 10.64 -15.17 -11.86
CA ARG A 5 10.71 -16.63 -11.71
C ARG A 5 9.81 -17.05 -10.55
N LEU A 6 8.85 -17.93 -10.84
CA LEU A 6 7.96 -18.51 -9.83
C LEU A 6 8.48 -19.90 -9.44
N TYR A 7 8.77 -20.08 -8.16
CA TYR A 7 9.13 -21.37 -7.56
C TYR A 7 7.98 -21.85 -6.67
N THR A 8 7.49 -23.06 -6.90
CA THR A 8 6.38 -23.66 -6.14
C THR A 8 6.82 -24.94 -5.46
N SER A 9 6.39 -25.14 -4.22
CA SER A 9 6.68 -26.34 -3.43
C SER A 9 5.62 -26.50 -2.33
N ASN A 10 5.38 -27.73 -1.91
CA ASN A 10 4.59 -28.07 -0.72
C ASN A 10 5.41 -28.03 0.58
N HIS A 11 6.74 -27.96 0.48
CA HIS A 11 7.67 -27.85 1.61
C HIS A 11 8.45 -26.54 1.53
N LEU A 12 8.41 -25.78 2.62
CA LEU A 12 9.08 -24.47 2.71
C LEU A 12 10.60 -24.63 2.70
N GLU A 13 11.11 -25.72 3.27
CA GLU A 13 12.53 -26.08 3.31
C GLU A 13 13.13 -26.23 1.91
N THR A 14 12.34 -26.75 0.95
CA THR A 14 12.73 -26.84 -0.46
C THR A 14 12.84 -25.46 -1.09
N LEU A 15 11.92 -24.54 -0.77
CA LEU A 15 11.99 -23.16 -1.25
C LEU A 15 13.17 -22.41 -0.63
N ALA A 16 13.45 -22.63 0.66
CA ALA A 16 14.62 -22.06 1.33
C ALA A 16 15.94 -22.59 0.74
N ALA A 17 16.00 -23.90 0.44
CA ALA A 17 17.13 -24.47 -0.28
C ALA A 17 17.31 -23.82 -1.66
N ARG A 18 16.20 -23.63 -2.39
CA ARG A 18 16.26 -22.97 -3.70
C ARG A 18 16.67 -21.50 -3.60
N LEU A 19 16.20 -20.77 -2.60
CA LEU A 19 16.63 -19.40 -2.31
C LEU A 19 18.14 -19.37 -2.05
N ALA A 20 18.66 -20.28 -1.22
CA ALA A 20 20.09 -20.38 -0.95
C ALA A 20 20.91 -20.59 -2.24
N GLU A 21 20.43 -21.40 -3.19
CA GLU A 21 21.08 -21.58 -4.49
C GLU A 21 21.03 -20.33 -5.37
N VAL A 22 19.97 -19.53 -5.29
CA VAL A 22 19.88 -18.25 -6.02
C VAL A 22 20.92 -17.27 -5.48
N LEU A 23 21.02 -17.15 -4.15
CA LEU A 23 21.92 -16.23 -3.45
C LEU A 23 23.41 -16.63 -3.55
N LYS A 24 23.75 -17.82 -4.05
CA LYS A 24 25.15 -18.18 -4.35
C LYS A 24 25.75 -17.35 -5.48
N ASN A 25 24.91 -16.79 -6.36
CA ASN A 25 25.38 -15.86 -7.37
C ASN A 25 25.45 -14.47 -6.72
N PRO A 26 26.66 -13.90 -6.53
CA PRO A 26 26.80 -12.65 -5.80
C PRO A 26 26.19 -11.48 -6.56
N LEU A 27 25.78 -10.45 -5.82
CA LEU A 27 25.40 -9.15 -6.36
C LEU A 27 26.60 -8.45 -7.00
N ALA A 28 26.32 -7.34 -7.70
CA ALA A 28 27.34 -6.60 -8.43
C ALA A 28 28.42 -5.99 -7.50
N SER A 29 28.02 -5.48 -6.33
CA SER A 29 28.94 -4.98 -5.31
C SER A 29 28.96 -5.87 -4.06
N PRO A 30 30.12 -6.11 -3.43
CA PRO A 30 30.22 -6.87 -2.18
C PRO A 30 29.44 -6.28 -1.00
N LEU A 31 29.12 -4.98 -1.05
CA LEU A 31 28.38 -4.29 0.01
C LEU A 31 26.88 -4.15 -0.30
N ASP A 32 26.42 -4.58 -1.47
CA ASP A 32 25.01 -4.56 -1.80
C ASP A 32 24.25 -5.53 -0.89
N THR A 33 23.12 -5.08 -0.37
CA THR A 33 22.28 -5.85 0.53
C THR A 33 21.32 -6.73 -0.25
N GLU A 34 21.26 -8.02 0.10
CA GLU A 34 20.23 -8.93 -0.39
C GLU A 34 18.85 -8.56 0.16
N VAL A 35 17.82 -8.56 -0.69
CA VAL A 35 16.46 -8.17 -0.28
C VAL A 35 15.53 -9.38 -0.37
N ILE A 36 15.01 -9.81 0.78
CA ILE A 36 14.11 -10.95 0.89
C ILE A 36 12.79 -10.47 1.51
N VAL A 37 11.75 -10.30 0.70
CA VAL A 37 10.45 -9.84 1.20
C VAL A 37 9.78 -10.93 2.04
N ALA A 38 9.45 -10.61 3.30
CA ALA A 38 8.82 -11.54 4.24
C ALA A 38 7.56 -10.93 4.86
N GLN A 39 6.53 -11.73 5.15
CA GLN A 39 5.26 -11.25 5.70
C GLN A 39 5.21 -11.20 7.23
N SER A 40 6.20 -11.77 7.91
CA SER A 40 6.26 -11.78 9.38
C SER A 40 7.70 -11.86 9.86
N ARG A 41 7.93 -11.37 11.09
CA ARG A 41 9.23 -11.52 11.78
C ARG A 41 9.60 -12.98 12.01
N GLY A 42 8.60 -13.85 12.18
CA GLY A 42 8.81 -15.29 12.29
C GLY A 42 9.40 -15.87 11.01
N MET A 43 8.88 -15.46 9.84
CA MET A 43 9.40 -15.88 8.54
C MET A 43 10.81 -15.34 8.29
N GLU A 44 11.07 -14.07 8.59
CA GLU A 44 12.42 -13.48 8.55
C GLU A 44 13.42 -14.31 9.36
N ARG A 45 13.09 -14.59 10.62
CA ARG A 45 13.98 -15.36 11.50
C ARG A 45 14.20 -16.78 10.99
N TRP A 46 13.14 -17.43 10.55
CA TRP A 46 13.22 -18.79 10.02
C TRP A 46 14.08 -18.84 8.75
N VAL A 47 13.85 -17.95 7.78
CA VAL A 47 14.65 -17.88 6.55
C VAL A 47 16.11 -17.58 6.85
N SER A 48 16.38 -16.62 7.75
CA SER A 48 17.75 -16.27 8.15
C SER A 48 18.50 -17.46 8.74
N MET A 49 17.84 -18.24 9.60
CA MET A 49 18.42 -19.46 10.17
C MET A 49 18.64 -20.55 9.11
N GLN A 50 17.69 -20.74 8.19
CA GLN A 50 17.82 -21.71 7.09
C GLN A 50 18.97 -21.36 6.14
N LEU A 51 19.16 -20.08 5.84
CA LEU A 51 20.28 -19.61 5.03
C LEU A 51 21.61 -19.81 5.77
N ALA A 52 21.68 -19.40 7.04
CA ALA A 52 22.89 -19.56 7.86
C ALA A 52 23.29 -21.03 8.02
N GLN A 53 22.33 -21.94 8.22
CA GLN A 53 22.62 -23.38 8.33
C GLN A 53 23.21 -23.97 7.05
N ARG A 54 22.84 -23.42 5.88
CA ARG A 54 23.27 -23.94 4.57
C ARG A 54 24.55 -23.29 4.04
N GLN A 55 24.76 -22.01 4.37
CA GLN A 55 25.86 -21.19 3.86
C GLN A 55 26.91 -20.85 4.93
N GLY A 56 26.69 -21.27 6.18
CA GLY A 56 27.52 -20.96 7.34
C GLY A 56 27.16 -19.64 8.02
N VAL A 57 26.66 -18.65 7.26
CA VAL A 57 26.25 -17.34 7.77
C VAL A 57 25.11 -16.77 6.93
N CYS A 58 24.24 -15.98 7.56
CA CYS A 58 23.28 -15.12 6.88
C CYS A 58 23.55 -13.68 7.34
N ALA A 59 24.13 -12.86 6.47
CA ALA A 59 24.53 -11.49 6.76
C ALA A 59 24.16 -10.56 5.61
N ASN A 60 24.12 -9.24 5.89
CA ASN A 60 23.76 -8.20 4.91
C ASN A 60 22.47 -8.49 4.11
N CYS A 61 21.46 -9.04 4.80
CA CYS A 61 20.13 -9.31 4.24
C CYS A 61 19.11 -8.35 4.87
N ARG A 62 18.20 -7.80 4.07
CA ARG A 62 17.05 -7.02 4.53
C ARG A 62 15.76 -7.78 4.28
N PHE A 63 14.86 -7.73 5.26
CA PHE A 63 13.56 -8.40 5.23
C PHE A 63 12.38 -7.41 5.29
N PRO A 64 12.16 -6.59 4.24
CA PRO A 64 11.05 -5.65 4.24
C PRO A 64 9.70 -6.38 4.14
N PHE A 65 8.66 -5.84 4.79
CA PHE A 65 7.29 -6.28 4.54
C PHE A 65 6.84 -5.90 3.12
N PRO A 66 5.91 -6.64 2.50
CA PRO A 66 5.49 -6.40 1.12
C PRO A 66 5.08 -4.95 0.82
N ASN A 67 4.26 -4.34 1.68
CA ASN A 67 3.82 -2.96 1.49
C ASN A 67 5.00 -1.98 1.53
N HIS A 68 5.90 -2.11 2.50
CA HIS A 68 7.07 -1.25 2.61
C HIS A 68 7.98 -1.39 1.39
N PHE A 69 8.22 -2.62 0.93
CA PHE A 69 9.02 -2.88 -0.26
C PHE A 69 8.42 -2.24 -1.52
N VAL A 70 7.10 -2.36 -1.72
CA VAL A 70 6.41 -1.71 -2.85
C VAL A 70 6.56 -0.19 -2.79
N HIS A 71 6.42 0.43 -1.61
CA HIS A 71 6.63 1.87 -1.46
C HIS A 71 8.08 2.30 -1.71
N GLU A 72 9.08 1.51 -1.30
CA GLU A 72 10.49 1.75 -1.67
C GLU A 72 10.70 1.73 -3.18
N VAL A 73 10.10 0.76 -3.88
CA VAL A 73 10.17 0.68 -5.34
C VAL A 73 9.51 1.89 -5.99
N PHE A 74 8.36 2.36 -5.50
CA PHE A 74 7.73 3.58 -6.01
C PHE A 74 8.61 4.82 -5.82
N ARG A 75 9.22 5.00 -4.64
CA ARG A 75 10.11 6.15 -4.38
C ARG A 75 11.34 6.18 -5.29
N LYS A 76 11.88 5.02 -5.67
CA LYS A 76 13.01 4.95 -6.60
C LYS A 76 12.67 5.44 -8.02
N LEU A 77 11.40 5.34 -8.41
CA LEU A 77 10.93 5.74 -9.74
C LEU A 77 10.26 7.12 -9.75
N LEU A 78 9.76 7.57 -8.60
CA LEU A 78 9.07 8.83 -8.40
C LEU A 78 9.74 9.55 -7.21
N PRO A 79 10.86 10.27 -7.43
CA PRO A 79 11.69 10.82 -6.36
C PRO A 79 11.00 11.92 -5.54
N ASP A 80 9.97 12.57 -6.08
CA ASP A 80 9.23 13.65 -5.41
C ASP A 80 8.12 13.14 -4.45
N LEU A 81 8.01 11.82 -4.25
CA LEU A 81 7.00 11.25 -3.35
C LEU A 81 7.27 11.63 -1.88
N PRO A 82 6.26 12.11 -1.14
CA PRO A 82 6.40 12.42 0.27
C PRO A 82 6.71 11.17 1.10
N GLU A 83 7.40 11.35 2.23
CA GLU A 83 7.78 10.25 3.12
C GLU A 83 6.56 9.52 3.70
N ARG A 84 5.49 10.26 3.98
CA ARG A 84 4.18 9.72 4.38
C ARG A 84 3.16 10.02 3.30
N SER A 85 2.33 9.02 2.98
CA SER A 85 1.28 9.20 1.99
C SER A 85 0.21 10.12 2.57
N PRO A 86 -0.26 11.15 1.84
CA PRO A 86 -1.44 11.91 2.24
C PRO A 86 -2.69 11.03 2.44
N PHE A 87 -2.65 9.81 1.87
CA PHE A 87 -3.69 8.79 1.93
C PHE A 87 -3.45 7.73 3.00
N ASP A 88 -2.46 7.89 3.89
CA ASP A 88 -2.31 7.00 5.04
C ASP A 88 -3.56 7.07 5.93
N PRO A 89 -4.11 5.93 6.42
CA PRO A 89 -5.38 5.91 7.16
C PRO A 89 -5.44 6.92 8.31
N GLY A 90 -4.37 7.01 9.10
CA GLY A 90 -4.30 7.97 10.21
C GLY A 90 -4.40 9.43 9.78
N ILE A 91 -3.88 9.80 8.60
CA ILE A 91 -4.00 11.15 8.04
C ILE A 91 -5.40 11.34 7.43
N LEU A 92 -5.89 10.35 6.69
CA LEU A 92 -7.21 10.38 6.08
C LEU A 92 -8.33 10.53 7.11
N THR A 93 -8.23 9.91 8.29
CA THR A 93 -9.21 10.07 9.37
C THR A 93 -9.45 11.55 9.69
N TRP A 94 -8.39 12.33 9.86
CA TRP A 94 -8.50 13.76 10.17
C TRP A 94 -9.02 14.58 8.99
N ARG A 95 -8.60 14.24 7.77
CA ARG A 95 -9.08 14.93 6.55
C ARG A 95 -10.56 14.67 6.30
N VAL A 96 -10.99 13.43 6.44
CA VAL A 96 -12.41 13.06 6.37
C VAL A 96 -13.19 13.79 7.46
N MET A 97 -12.71 13.78 8.70
CA MET A 97 -13.39 14.46 9.81
C MET A 97 -13.58 15.97 9.55
N LYS A 98 -12.58 16.61 8.93
CA LYS A 98 -12.63 18.02 8.51
C LYS A 98 -13.60 18.26 7.35
N LEU A 99 -13.60 17.39 6.33
CA LEU A 99 -14.41 17.56 5.11
C LEU A 99 -15.88 17.19 5.30
N LEU A 100 -16.17 16.20 6.13
CA LEU A 100 -17.50 15.59 6.27
C LEU A 100 -18.62 16.60 6.56
N PRO A 101 -18.45 17.61 7.44
CA PRO A 101 -19.49 18.61 7.70
C PRO A 101 -19.91 19.42 6.46
N SER A 102 -18.97 19.68 5.54
CA SER A 102 -19.25 20.41 4.30
C SER A 102 -19.92 19.54 3.22
N CYS A 103 -19.70 18.23 3.28
CA CYS A 103 -20.25 17.29 2.31
C CYS A 103 -21.66 16.80 2.70
N ILE A 104 -21.97 16.76 3.99
CA ILE A 104 -23.19 16.15 4.51
C ILE A 104 -24.49 16.81 4.02
N THR A 105 -24.42 18.07 3.58
CA THR A 105 -25.55 18.84 3.02
C THR A 105 -25.82 18.52 1.55
N ARG A 106 -24.88 17.86 0.85
CA ARG A 106 -25.02 17.49 -0.56
C ARG A 106 -25.98 16.30 -0.72
N PRO A 107 -26.61 16.13 -1.91
CA PRO A 107 -27.38 14.93 -2.23
C PRO A 107 -26.53 13.66 -2.12
N GLY A 108 -27.13 12.56 -1.66
CA GLY A 108 -26.49 11.25 -1.51
C GLY A 108 -25.87 10.97 -0.13
N PHE A 109 -25.76 11.99 0.73
CA PHE A 109 -25.24 11.89 2.10
C PHE A 109 -26.33 11.71 3.17
N GLU A 110 -27.58 11.44 2.78
CA GLU A 110 -28.74 11.42 3.68
C GLU A 110 -28.57 10.43 4.84
N SER A 111 -27.99 9.25 4.57
CA SER A 111 -27.72 8.24 5.60
C SER A 111 -26.67 8.70 6.63
N LEU A 112 -25.61 9.38 6.19
CA LEU A 112 -24.59 9.97 7.08
C LEU A 112 -25.18 11.13 7.88
N ARG A 113 -26.02 11.96 7.25
CA ARG A 113 -26.72 13.07 7.89
C ARG A 113 -27.62 12.58 9.02
N ALA A 114 -28.41 11.54 8.78
CA ALA A 114 -29.25 10.94 9.80
C ALA A 114 -28.41 10.40 10.96
N TYR A 115 -27.34 9.66 10.66
CA TYR A 115 -26.46 9.06 11.67
C TYR A 115 -25.78 10.11 12.57
N LEU A 116 -25.35 11.24 12.01
CA LEU A 116 -24.61 12.30 12.72
C LEU A 116 -25.50 13.32 13.44
N SER A 117 -26.83 13.22 13.35
CA SER A 117 -27.76 14.21 13.90
C SER A 117 -27.90 14.19 15.44
N HIS A 118 -27.36 13.18 16.13
CA HIS A 118 -27.54 13.00 17.58
C HIS A 118 -26.34 13.47 18.43
N THR A 119 -26.64 13.87 19.68
CA THR A 119 -25.90 14.67 20.70
C THR A 119 -24.46 14.28 21.08
N GLN A 120 -23.82 13.33 20.40
CA GLN A 120 -22.39 12.99 20.55
C GLN A 120 -21.63 13.28 19.25
N GLY A 121 -21.73 14.53 18.77
CA GLY A 121 -21.33 14.92 17.41
C GLY A 121 -19.88 14.62 17.06
N ASP A 122 -18.93 14.92 17.94
CA ASP A 122 -17.51 14.87 17.59
C ASP A 122 -16.90 13.47 17.70
N LEU A 123 -17.24 12.70 18.75
CA LEU A 123 -16.78 11.32 18.89
C LEU A 123 -17.34 10.43 17.77
N LYS A 124 -18.63 10.53 17.47
CA LYS A 124 -19.25 9.77 16.37
C LYS A 124 -18.66 10.15 15.02
N ARG A 125 -18.40 11.45 14.81
CA ARG A 125 -17.77 11.94 13.57
C ARG A 125 -16.36 11.40 13.43
N PHE A 126 -15.57 11.40 14.51
CA PHE A 126 -14.23 10.82 14.51
C PHE A 126 -14.26 9.33 14.16
N GLN A 127 -15.07 8.53 14.85
CA GLN A 127 -15.20 7.08 14.61
C GLN A 127 -15.69 6.76 13.19
N LEU A 128 -16.65 7.53 12.67
CA LEU A 128 -17.10 7.38 11.29
C LEU A 128 -15.99 7.73 10.30
N SER A 129 -15.22 8.78 10.58
CA SER A 129 -14.11 9.21 9.72
C SER A 129 -13.00 8.19 9.68
N GLU A 130 -12.68 7.55 10.81
CA GLU A 130 -11.74 6.43 10.90
C GLU A 130 -12.23 5.25 10.05
N ARG A 131 -13.51 4.86 10.20
CA ARG A 131 -14.07 3.76 9.42
C ARG A 131 -14.07 4.03 7.92
N ILE A 132 -14.33 5.27 7.51
CA ILE A 132 -14.26 5.69 6.10
C ILE A 132 -12.82 5.63 5.60
N ALA A 133 -11.85 6.16 6.36
CA ALA A 133 -10.44 6.15 6.01
C ALA A 133 -9.91 4.72 5.81
N ASP A 134 -10.21 3.82 6.74
CA ASP A 134 -9.85 2.40 6.64
C ASP A 134 -10.46 1.74 5.40
N THR A 135 -11.72 2.08 5.10
CA THR A 135 -12.42 1.52 3.93
C THR A 135 -11.79 2.02 2.63
N PHE A 136 -11.41 3.30 2.57
CA PHE A 136 -10.73 3.87 1.40
C PHE A 136 -9.32 3.30 1.21
N ASP A 137 -8.57 3.06 2.28
CA ASP A 137 -7.29 2.35 2.21
C ASP A 137 -7.45 0.94 1.61
N GLN A 138 -8.48 0.20 2.05
CA GLN A 138 -8.80 -1.10 1.47
C GLN A 138 -9.17 -1.00 -0.02
N TYR A 139 -9.92 0.02 -0.43
CA TYR A 139 -10.26 0.21 -1.84
C TYR A 139 -9.02 0.51 -2.69
N LEU A 140 -8.09 1.32 -2.19
CA LEU A 140 -6.82 1.60 -2.88
C LEU A 140 -6.02 0.31 -3.14
N LEU A 141 -6.09 -0.67 -2.25
CA LEU A 141 -5.37 -1.93 -2.37
C LEU A 141 -6.13 -2.98 -3.20
N PHE A 142 -7.41 -3.18 -2.92
CA PHE A 142 -8.19 -4.31 -3.44
C PHE A 142 -9.14 -3.96 -4.59
N ARG A 143 -9.47 -2.67 -4.76
CA ARG A 143 -10.40 -2.17 -5.80
C ARG A 143 -9.86 -0.90 -6.47
N PRO A 144 -8.58 -0.87 -6.92
CA PRO A 144 -7.96 0.35 -7.44
C PRO A 144 -8.70 0.94 -8.66
N GLN A 145 -9.29 0.08 -9.50
CA GLN A 145 -10.04 0.53 -10.68
C GLN A 145 -11.33 1.28 -10.31
N MET A 146 -11.98 0.91 -9.21
CA MET A 146 -13.18 1.61 -8.70
C MET A 146 -12.83 3.03 -8.28
N ILE A 147 -11.73 3.22 -7.53
CA ILE A 147 -11.22 4.53 -7.14
C ILE A 147 -10.93 5.41 -8.37
N ILE A 148 -10.23 4.86 -9.37
CA ILE A 148 -9.92 5.58 -10.61
C ILE A 148 -11.20 5.99 -11.37
N ASN A 149 -12.25 5.16 -11.33
CA ASN A 149 -13.54 5.47 -11.95
C ASN A 149 -14.28 6.58 -11.20
N TRP A 150 -14.24 6.58 -9.86
CA TRP A 150 -14.81 7.66 -9.04
C TRP A 150 -14.17 9.01 -9.32
N GLU A 151 -12.86 9.04 -9.55
CA GLU A 151 -12.13 10.27 -9.92
C GLU A 151 -12.49 10.82 -11.29
N ARG A 152 -13.02 9.98 -12.17
CA ARG A 152 -13.56 10.37 -13.48
C ARG A 152 -15.00 10.87 -13.39
N GLY A 153 -15.61 10.87 -12.21
CA GLY A 153 -17.00 11.30 -12.03
C GLY A 153 -18.02 10.29 -12.56
N GLN A 154 -17.69 9.00 -12.62
CA GLN A 154 -18.60 7.97 -13.13
C GLN A 154 -19.69 7.56 -12.13
N GLU A 155 -19.55 7.94 -10.86
CA GLU A 155 -20.48 7.60 -9.78
C GLU A 155 -20.70 8.79 -8.85
N ASP A 156 -21.93 8.97 -8.37
CA ASP A 156 -22.37 10.14 -7.59
C ASP A 156 -22.84 9.81 -6.17
N HIS A 157 -22.65 8.56 -5.71
CA HIS A 157 -22.90 8.22 -4.32
C HIS A 157 -21.89 8.92 -3.39
N TRP A 158 -22.22 9.03 -2.10
CA TRP A 158 -21.46 9.84 -1.13
C TRP A 158 -19.97 9.47 -1.04
N GLN A 159 -19.61 8.19 -1.11
CA GLN A 159 -18.20 7.76 -1.05
C GLN A 159 -17.40 8.31 -2.24
N ALA A 160 -17.95 8.25 -3.46
CA ALA A 160 -17.28 8.74 -4.66
C ALA A 160 -17.14 10.27 -4.61
N VAL A 161 -18.17 10.98 -4.16
CA VAL A 161 -18.12 12.44 -3.95
C VAL A 161 -17.06 12.80 -2.90
N LEU A 162 -17.08 12.15 -1.74
CA LEU A 162 -16.13 12.40 -0.65
C LEU A 162 -14.68 12.10 -1.08
N TRP A 163 -14.47 11.00 -1.81
CA TRP A 163 -13.17 10.67 -2.39
C TRP A 163 -12.67 11.77 -3.33
N ARG A 164 -13.52 12.27 -4.23
CA ARG A 164 -13.17 13.38 -5.13
C ARG A 164 -12.79 14.66 -4.36
N GLU A 165 -13.48 14.97 -3.27
CA GLU A 165 -13.12 16.13 -2.42
C GLU A 165 -11.78 15.93 -1.70
N LEU A 166 -11.50 14.72 -1.19
CA LEU A 166 -10.19 14.39 -0.59
C LEU A 166 -9.05 14.55 -1.59
N VAL A 167 -9.22 14.03 -2.81
CA VAL A 167 -8.22 14.14 -3.88
C VAL A 167 -7.97 15.59 -4.30
N LYS A 168 -8.99 16.45 -4.29
CA LYS A 168 -8.81 17.90 -4.54
C LYS A 168 -7.92 18.56 -3.48
N GLU A 169 -8.01 18.14 -2.22
CA GLU A 169 -7.21 18.69 -1.11
C GLU A 169 -5.79 18.08 -1.05
N CYS A 170 -5.64 16.79 -1.39
CA CYS A 170 -4.41 16.02 -1.18
C CYS A 170 -3.55 15.82 -2.44
N GLY A 171 -4.10 16.07 -3.62
CA GLY A 171 -3.52 15.63 -4.88
C GLY A 171 -3.90 14.19 -5.24
N LYS A 172 -3.46 13.73 -6.41
CA LYS A 172 -3.81 12.41 -7.00
C LYS A 172 -2.79 11.31 -6.70
N GLU A 173 -1.83 11.57 -5.83
CA GLU A 173 -0.71 10.66 -5.58
C GLU A 173 -1.05 9.57 -4.55
N HIS A 174 -2.22 8.94 -4.70
CA HIS A 174 -2.59 7.77 -3.92
C HIS A 174 -2.02 6.48 -4.53
N ARG A 175 -1.94 5.42 -3.72
CA ARG A 175 -1.32 4.14 -4.09
C ARG A 175 -1.79 3.56 -5.44
N ALA A 176 -3.09 3.64 -5.73
CA ALA A 176 -3.65 3.13 -7.00
C ALA A 176 -3.16 3.92 -8.23
N ALA A 177 -3.04 5.25 -8.14
CA ALA A 177 -2.47 6.07 -9.21
C ALA A 177 -0.97 5.79 -9.40
N LEU A 178 -0.21 5.70 -8.30
CA LEU A 178 1.22 5.38 -8.32
C LEU A 178 1.48 4.01 -8.94
N GLY A 179 0.69 2.99 -8.59
CA GLY A 179 0.79 1.66 -9.19
C GLY A 179 0.52 1.67 -10.70
N LYS A 180 -0.42 2.50 -11.16
CA LYS A 180 -0.69 2.67 -12.60
C LYS A 180 0.48 3.36 -13.32
N HIS A 181 1.00 4.46 -12.77
CA HIS A 181 2.17 5.15 -13.32
C HIS A 181 3.39 4.24 -13.37
N PHE A 182 3.62 3.45 -12.32
CA PHE A 182 4.68 2.45 -12.27
C PHE A 182 4.59 1.44 -13.41
N LEU A 183 3.40 0.84 -13.63
CA LEU A 183 3.18 -0.12 -14.70
C LEU A 183 3.32 0.50 -16.10
N MET A 184 2.98 1.77 -16.26
CA MET A 184 3.19 2.51 -17.52
C MET A 184 4.67 2.75 -17.77
N ALA A 185 5.40 3.31 -16.78
CA ALA A 185 6.83 3.58 -16.89
C ALA A 185 7.66 2.33 -17.23
N LEU A 186 7.30 1.16 -16.66
CA LEU A 186 7.96 -0.11 -16.98
C LEU A 186 7.75 -0.56 -18.43
N LYS A 187 6.56 -0.31 -19.01
CA LYS A 187 6.27 -0.65 -20.41
C LYS A 187 7.04 0.24 -21.38
N ASP A 188 7.21 1.52 -21.04
CA ASP A 188 7.94 2.48 -21.87
C ASP A 188 9.46 2.28 -21.80
N SER A 189 9.95 1.57 -20.77
CA SER A 189 11.37 1.26 -20.55
C SER A 189 11.80 -0.10 -21.14
N SER A 190 10.88 -0.85 -21.77
CA SER A 190 11.11 -2.18 -22.36
C SER A 190 11.10 -2.11 -23.88
#